data_AF-A0ABC9UY92-F1
#
_entry.id   AF-A0ABC9UY92-F1
#
_cell.length_a   1.000
_cell.length_b   1.000
_cell.length_c   1.000
_cell.angle_alpha   90.00
_cell.angle_beta   90.00
_cell.angle_gamma   90.00
#
_symmetry.space_group_name_H-M   'P 1'
#
loop_
_entity.id
_entity.type
_entity.pdbx_description
1 polymer ?
#
loop_
_entity_poly.entity_id
_entity_poly.type
_entity_poly.pdbx_seq_one_letter_code
_entity_poly.pdbx_strand_id
1 'polypeptide(L)'
;MTVNLTPKQVEILLLVFKKNTDGTHLDLDQLLNELSYKPTKQALQFSIRSLIKNHKYITKGSEKRRGRRHVTYIATPTGEYMAQQYMPKPSGSTGLKTALVEDDSTAI
;
A
#
# COMPACT_ATOMS: atom_id res chain seq x y z
N MET A 1 2.68 2.47 19.11
CA MET A 1 3.87 1.74 18.61
C MET A 1 4.18 2.20 17.20
N THR A 2 5.26 2.93 16.99
CA THR A 2 5.78 3.29 15.67
C THR A 2 6.44 2.06 15.06
N VAL A 3 5.78 1.44 14.07
CA VAL A 3 6.34 0.30 13.35
C VAL A 3 7.33 0.84 12.31
N ASN A 4 8.62 0.66 12.55
CA ASN A 4 9.65 1.05 11.58
C ASN A 4 9.79 -0.05 10.52
N LEU A 5 9.05 0.08 9.42
CA LEU A 5 9.31 -0.71 8.22
C LEU A 5 10.69 -0.35 7.65
N THR A 6 11.41 -1.36 7.16
CA THR A 6 12.64 -1.11 6.40
C THR A 6 12.32 -0.41 5.08
N PRO A 7 13.25 0.38 4.49
CA PRO A 7 13.02 1.05 3.21
C PRO A 7 12.56 0.09 2.10
N LYS A 8 13.12 -1.12 2.07
CA LYS A 8 12.74 -2.19 1.14
C LYS A 8 11.30 -2.65 1.31
N GLN A 9 10.85 -2.80 2.56
CA GLN A 9 9.46 -3.17 2.86
C GLN A 9 8.48 -2.04 2.55
N VAL A 10 8.89 -0.79 2.79
CA VAL A 10 8.11 0.39 2.39
C VAL A 10 7.92 0.40 0.88
N GLU A 11 8.98 0.19 0.10
CA GLU A 11 8.90 0.15 -1.36
C GLU A 11 7.96 -0.97 -1.86
N ILE A 12 8.05 -2.18 -1.30
CA ILE A 12 7.12 -3.27 -1.62
C ILE A 12 5.67 -2.83 -1.33
N LEU A 13 5.41 -2.25 -0.16
CA LEU A 13 4.07 -1.82 0.23
C LEU A 13 3.53 -0.72 -0.70
N LEU A 14 4.37 0.25 -1.07
CA LEU A 14 4.01 1.33 -1.99
C LEU A 14 3.67 0.82 -3.38
N LEU A 15 4.43 -0.14 -3.93
CA LEU A 15 4.12 -0.76 -5.23
C LEU A 15 2.79 -1.52 -5.18
N VAL A 16 2.57 -2.32 -4.14
CA VAL A 16 1.31 -3.05 -3.95
C VAL A 16 0.12 -2.10 -3.81
N PHE A 17 0.29 -0.98 -3.12
CA PHE A 17 -0.73 0.06 -2.99
C PHE A 17 -1.01 0.77 -4.31
N LYS A 18 0.03 1.09 -5.09
CA LYS A 18 -0.07 1.80 -6.37
C LYS A 18 -0.81 0.99 -7.44
N LYS A 19 -0.71 -0.35 -7.40
CA LYS A 19 -1.23 -1.27 -8.43
C LYS A 19 -0.54 -1.08 -9.79
N ASN A 20 -0.87 -1.94 -10.75
CA ASN A 20 -0.48 -1.76 -12.15
C ASN A 20 -1.23 -0.58 -12.78
N THR A 21 -0.75 -0.09 -13.92
CA THR A 21 -1.38 1.01 -14.67
C THR A 21 -2.80 0.69 -15.17
N ASP A 22 -3.10 -0.60 -15.38
CA ASP A 22 -4.42 -1.11 -15.74
C ASP A 22 -5.34 -1.36 -14.52
N GLY A 23 -4.88 -1.02 -13.31
CA GLY A 23 -5.59 -1.20 -12.05
C GLY A 23 -5.53 -2.62 -11.47
N THR A 24 -4.86 -3.56 -12.13
CA THR A 24 -4.67 -4.93 -11.62
C THR A 24 -3.62 -4.97 -10.50
N HIS A 25 -3.72 -5.95 -9.60
CA HIS A 25 -2.75 -6.10 -8.51
C HIS A 25 -1.40 -6.63 -8.99
N LEU A 26 -0.31 -6.50 -8.25
CA LEU A 26 0.97 -7.06 -8.70
C LEU A 26 1.10 -8.53 -8.30
N ASP A 27 1.65 -9.37 -9.18
CA ASP A 27 2.16 -10.68 -8.80
C ASP A 27 3.63 -10.62 -8.36
N LEU A 28 4.18 -11.76 -7.95
CA LEU A 28 5.54 -11.84 -7.41
C LEU A 28 6.60 -11.46 -8.44
N ASP A 29 6.41 -11.83 -9.71
CA ASP A 29 7.39 -11.58 -10.75
C ASP A 29 7.30 -10.13 -11.22
N GLN A 30 6.11 -9.53 -11.24
CA GLN A 30 5.94 -8.10 -11.46
C GLN A 30 6.61 -7.28 -10.34
N LEU A 31 6.37 -7.61 -9.07
CA LEU A 31 7.08 -6.93 -7.97
C LEU A 31 8.60 -7.07 -8.09
N LEU A 32 9.10 -8.24 -8.46
CA LEU A 32 10.54 -8.46 -8.65
C LEU A 32 11.15 -7.51 -9.69
N ASN A 33 10.41 -7.20 -10.76
CA ASN A 33 10.85 -6.34 -11.84
C ASN A 33 10.76 -4.85 -11.51
N GLU A 34 9.79 -4.45 -10.69
CA GLU A 34 9.52 -3.04 -10.35
C GLU A 34 10.37 -2.53 -9.18
N LEU A 35 10.90 -3.41 -8.33
CA LEU A 35 11.70 -3.02 -7.16
C LEU A 35 13.08 -2.50 -7.55
N SER A 36 13.45 -1.33 -7.03
CA SER A 36 14.73 -0.66 -7.30
C SER A 36 15.96 -1.47 -6.84
N TYR A 37 15.85 -2.23 -5.75
CA TYR A 37 16.97 -2.94 -5.13
C TYR A 37 17.20 -4.39 -5.63
N LYS A 38 16.54 -4.80 -6.72
CA LYS A 38 16.73 -6.09 -7.43
C LYS A 38 16.93 -7.32 -6.50
N PRO A 39 15.96 -7.66 -5.64
CA PRO A 39 16.08 -8.83 -4.77
C PRO A 39 16.08 -10.15 -5.56
N THR A 40 16.46 -11.25 -4.90
CA THR A 40 16.12 -12.59 -5.39
C THR A 40 14.65 -12.89 -5.12
N LYS A 41 14.05 -13.80 -5.91
CA LYS A 41 12.66 -14.23 -5.73
C LYS A 41 12.38 -14.76 -4.33
N GLN A 42 13.33 -15.50 -3.74
CA GLN A 42 13.23 -16.05 -2.39
C GLN A 42 13.26 -14.94 -1.32
N ALA A 43 14.18 -13.99 -1.44
CA ALA A 43 14.27 -12.87 -0.50
C ALA A 43 12.99 -12.02 -0.51
N LEU A 44 12.46 -11.73 -1.70
CA LEU A 44 11.19 -11.00 -1.85
C LEU A 44 10.02 -11.76 -1.20
N GLN A 45 9.94 -13.08 -1.37
CA GLN A 45 8.91 -13.89 -0.70
C GLN A 45 9.01 -13.82 0.83
N PHE A 46 10.22 -13.79 1.41
CA PHE A 46 10.39 -13.61 2.85
C PHE A 46 9.90 -12.23 3.32
N SER A 47 10.26 -11.16 2.60
CA SER A 47 9.78 -9.80 2.90
C SER A 47 8.26 -9.71 2.84
N ILE A 48 7.63 -10.27 1.79
CA ILE A 48 6.17 -10.29 1.64
C ILE A 48 5.52 -11.12 2.76
N ARG A 49 6.07 -12.28 3.13
CA ARG A 49 5.55 -13.08 4.24
C ARG A 49 5.56 -12.31 5.55
N SER A 50 6.61 -11.51 5.82
CA SER A 50 6.67 -10.64 6.99
C SER A 50 5.57 -9.56 6.95
N LEU A 51 5.37 -8.91 5.79
CA LEU A 51 4.31 -7.91 5.59
C LEU A 51 2.90 -8.47 5.76
N ILE A 52 2.69 -9.76 5.43
CA ILE A 52 1.42 -10.45 5.66
C ILE A 52 1.26 -10.86 7.13
N LYS A 53 2.21 -11.62 7.68
CA LYS A 53 2.05 -12.28 8.99
C LYS A 53 2.25 -11.35 10.17
N ASN A 54 3.28 -10.49 10.11
CA ASN A 54 3.69 -9.69 11.26
C ASN A 54 2.97 -8.35 11.26
N HIS A 55 2.80 -7.75 10.08
CA HIS A 55 2.26 -6.40 9.94
C HIS A 55 0.79 -6.37 9.50
N LYS A 56 0.31 -7.42 8.83
CA LYS A 56 -1.03 -7.48 8.22
C LYS A 56 -1.29 -6.34 7.23
N TYR A 57 -0.25 -5.84 6.56
CA TYR A 57 -0.35 -4.74 5.59
C TYR A 57 -0.66 -5.22 4.17
N ILE A 58 -0.33 -6.46 3.87
CA ILE A 58 -0.59 -7.10 2.58
C ILE A 58 -1.40 -8.37 2.82
N THR A 59 -2.31 -8.69 1.90
CA THR A 59 -2.96 -9.99 1.79
C THR A 59 -2.75 -10.58 0.39
N LYS A 60 -3.02 -11.87 0.23
CA LYS A 60 -2.97 -12.54 -1.07
C LYS A 60 -4.32 -12.46 -1.77
N GLY A 61 -4.29 -12.00 -3.01
CA GLY A 61 -5.40 -12.09 -3.96
C GLY A 61 -5.20 -13.24 -4.96
N SER A 62 -6.23 -13.45 -5.78
CA SER A 62 -6.14 -14.30 -6.96
C SER A 62 -6.84 -13.62 -8.11
N GLU A 63 -6.13 -13.43 -9.23
CA GLU A 63 -6.68 -12.85 -10.45
C GLU A 63 -6.55 -13.82 -11.61
N LYS A 64 -7.53 -13.83 -12.51
CA LYS A 64 -7.45 -14.59 -13.76
C LYS A 64 -6.90 -13.68 -14.85
N ARG A 65 -5.72 -14.00 -15.39
CA ARG A 65 -5.08 -13.31 -16.50
C ARG A 65 -4.82 -14.28 -17.62
N ARG A 66 -5.24 -13.94 -18.85
CA ARG A 66 -5.02 -14.78 -20.06
C ARG A 66 -5.36 -16.26 -19.83
N GLY A 67 -6.47 -16.52 -19.15
CA GLY A 67 -6.94 -17.88 -18.85
C GLY A 67 -6.32 -18.57 -17.64
N ARG A 68 -5.24 -18.04 -17.04
CA ARG A 68 -4.54 -18.64 -15.90
C ARG A 68 -4.78 -17.85 -14.60
N ARG A 69 -4.78 -18.53 -13.45
CA ARG A 69 -4.86 -17.87 -12.14
C ARG A 69 -3.47 -17.45 -11.68
N HIS A 70 -3.32 -16.18 -11.33
CA HIS A 70 -2.13 -15.60 -10.74
C HIS A 70 -2.39 -15.29 -9.26
N VAL A 71 -1.40 -15.53 -8.41
CA VAL A 71 -1.41 -15.05 -7.03
C VAL A 71 -0.94 -13.60 -7.06
N THR A 72 -1.77 -12.70 -6.55
CA THR A 72 -1.47 -11.27 -6.52
C THR A 72 -1.41 -10.78 -5.07
N TYR A 73 -0.91 -9.57 -4.88
CA TYR A 73 -0.78 -8.94 -3.57
C TYR A 73 -1.66 -7.70 -3.49
N ILE A 74 -2.42 -7.61 -2.39
CA ILE A 74 -3.42 -6.55 -2.17
C ILE A 74 -3.07 -5.87 -0.85
N ALA A 75 -3.05 -4.54 -0.83
CA ALA A 75 -2.92 -3.79 0.42
C ALA A 75 -4.20 -3.98 1.27
N THR A 76 -4.04 -4.23 2.57
CA THR A 76 -5.17 -4.20 3.51
C THR A 76 -5.50 -2.76 3.87
N PRO A 77 -6.65 -2.44 4.50
CA PRO A 77 -6.94 -1.08 4.95
C PRO A 77 -5.83 -0.48 5.84
N THR A 78 -5.24 -1.29 6.71
CA THR A 78 -4.08 -0.88 7.51
C THR A 78 -2.84 -0.65 6.65
N GLY A 79 -2.59 -1.51 5.65
CA GLY A 79 -1.50 -1.32 4.69
C GLY A 79 -1.65 -0.07 3.84
N GLU A 80 -2.87 0.26 3.40
CA GLU A 80 -3.19 1.49 2.66
C GLU A 80 -2.92 2.72 3.53
N TYR A 81 -3.41 2.73 4.77
CA TYR A 81 -3.13 3.80 5.73
C TYR A 81 -1.62 4.00 5.90
N MET A 82 -0.87 2.92 6.09
CA MET A 82 0.58 2.98 6.26
C MET A 82 1.29 3.45 4.98
N ALA A 83 0.87 2.97 3.81
CA ALA A 83 1.42 3.42 2.52
C ALA A 83 1.27 4.93 2.34
N GLN A 84 0.11 5.49 2.70
CA GLN A 84 -0.15 6.92 2.64
C GLN A 84 0.75 7.74 3.58
N GLN A 85 1.16 7.19 4.73
CA GLN A 85 2.12 7.86 5.63
C GLN A 85 3.53 7.95 5.02
N TYR A 86 3.90 7.00 4.15
CA TYR A 86 5.20 6.96 3.47
C TYR A 86 5.21 7.65 2.12
N MET A 87 4.04 7.89 1.52
CA MET A 87 3.96 8.67 0.29
C MET A 87 4.34 10.13 0.57
N PRO A 88 5.18 10.74 -0.29
CA PRO A 88 5.38 12.17 -0.21
C PRO A 88 4.02 12.85 -0.42
N LYS A 89 3.55 13.60 0.59
CA LYS A 89 2.33 14.39 0.44
C LYS A 89 2.55 15.32 -0.76
N PRO A 90 1.62 15.37 -1.73
CA PRO A 90 1.71 16.39 -2.78
C PRO A 90 1.80 17.74 -2.07
N SER A 91 2.82 18.54 -2.38
CA SER A 91 3.18 19.75 -1.64
C SER A 91 2.17 20.91 -1.80
N GLY A 92 0.90 20.60 -2.03
CA GLY A 92 -0.15 21.56 -2.42
C GLY A 92 -1.43 21.53 -1.58
N SER A 93 -1.58 20.69 -0.54
CA SER A 93 -2.77 20.74 0.32
C SER A 93 -2.51 21.56 1.59
N THR A 94 -2.28 22.87 1.42
CA THR A 94 -2.44 23.84 2.50
C THR A 94 -3.94 24.01 2.77
N GLY A 95 -4.42 23.38 3.84
CA GLY A 95 -5.58 23.81 4.63
C GLY A 95 -6.96 23.76 3.95
N LEU A 96 -7.62 22.61 3.99
CA LEU A 96 -9.07 22.60 4.25
C LEU A 96 -9.23 22.44 5.76
N LYS A 97 -9.42 23.57 6.46
CA LYS A 97 -9.89 23.58 7.84
C LYS A 97 -11.28 22.96 7.86
N THR A 98 -11.41 21.72 8.32
CA THR A 98 -12.70 21.23 8.82
C THR A 98 -12.94 21.90 10.16
N ALA A 99 -13.59 23.07 10.13
CA ALA A 99 -14.22 23.63 11.31
C ALA A 99 -15.54 22.87 11.52
N LEU A 100 -15.54 21.96 12.48
CA LEU A 100 -16.76 21.63 13.22
C LEU A 100 -16.80 22.60 14.41
N VAL A 101 -17.76 23.51 14.43
CA VAL A 101 -18.30 24.08 15.67
C VAL A 101 -19.82 24.10 15.51
N GLU A 102 -20.48 23.38 16.40
CA GLU A 102 -21.92 23.32 16.64
C GLU A 102 -22.44 24.63 17.25
N ASP A 103 -23.73 24.88 17.04
CA ASP A 103 -24.70 25.71 17.81
C ASP A 103 -24.28 27.10 18.33
N ASP A 104 -24.99 28.15 17.89
CA ASP A 104 -26.02 28.80 18.73
C ASP A 104 -26.66 30.04 18.05
N SER A 105 -28.00 30.06 18.05
CA SER A 105 -28.91 31.22 18.19
C SER A 105 -28.77 32.49 17.31
N THR A 106 -29.85 32.88 16.63
CA THR A 106 -30.67 34.10 16.96
C THR A 106 -31.38 34.71 15.73
N ALA A 107 -32.72 34.82 15.86
CA ALA A 107 -33.67 35.80 15.30
C ALA A 107 -33.67 36.14 13.79
N ILE A 108 -34.82 35.97 13.13
CA ILE A 108 -35.84 37.02 12.88
C ILE A 108 -37.21 36.33 12.86
#